data_AF-A0A5M3MM45-F1
#
_entry.id   AF-A0A5M3MM45-F1
#
_cell.length_a   1.000
_cell.length_b   1.000
_cell.length_c   1.000
_cell.angle_alpha   90.00
_cell.angle_beta   90.00
_cell.angle_gamma   90.00
#
_symmetry.space_group_name_H-M   'P 1'
#
loop_
_entity.id
_entity.type
_entity.pdbx_description
1 polymer ?
#
loop_
_entity_poly.entity_id
_entity_poly.type
_entity_poly.pdbx_seq_one_letter_code
_entity_poly.pdbx_strand_id
1 'polypeptide(L)'
;MSGERAIRQKIEALRKDGLEAFHHDPPLRSHRQSISEQSTQKSEYWEYRAMGAPKADLGEQGDVYIDLLENLLYAKLAGGWTEWPGVTSPSGALNRNFITHGHFRRWLLLHPGDNDDDELPYHYSRYLWCNVKGVYWWTENEIEEDRFKLREFPPETWLRSNGKWIVRDFLKCNPHGLASKSNTSSGSRRRTRDDTIITQGNASIHATTGAASANIGTANKRPRVERSSEPGTSQSSVAEPEDSLDHISSCIEQLKSQLQAQKEASEDAAALRQRLAAVESELKKAQSDVGFYKAGYFRRGKRLGSLRTDLRKAKDSAEEHQKRYTNMVNVQKQAMQLLKTES
;
A
#
# COMPACT_ATOMS: atom_id res chain seq x y z
N MET A 1 9.05 1.20 -47.17
CA MET A 1 7.86 1.67 -46.42
C MET A 1 6.61 0.79 -46.55
N SER A 2 6.53 -0.20 -47.46
CA SER A 2 5.31 -1.03 -47.63
C SER A 2 5.14 -2.17 -46.60
N GLY A 3 6.22 -2.68 -45.99
CA GLY A 3 6.15 -3.82 -45.06
C GLY A 3 5.59 -3.47 -43.68
N GLU A 4 5.82 -2.25 -43.20
CA GLU A 4 5.45 -1.85 -41.83
C GLU A 4 3.94 -1.68 -41.66
N ARG A 5 3.23 -1.24 -42.71
CA ARG A 5 1.75 -1.18 -42.71
C ARG A 5 1.12 -2.57 -42.69
N ALA A 6 1.68 -3.52 -43.43
CA ALA A 6 1.17 -4.89 -43.47
C ALA A 6 1.35 -5.60 -42.12
N ILE A 7 2.46 -5.35 -41.42
CA ILE A 7 2.69 -5.89 -40.07
C ILE A 7 1.70 -5.28 -39.07
N ARG A 8 1.49 -3.95 -39.11
CA ARG A 8 0.50 -3.30 -38.22
C ARG A 8 -0.92 -3.82 -38.46
N GLN A 9 -1.36 -3.92 -39.71
CA GLN A 9 -2.68 -4.47 -40.04
C GLN A 9 -2.83 -5.94 -39.61
N LYS A 10 -1.79 -6.76 -39.75
CA LYS A 10 -1.83 -8.17 -39.33
C LYS A 10 -1.87 -8.31 -37.81
N ILE A 11 -1.15 -7.47 -37.06
CA ILE A 11 -1.24 -7.43 -35.59
C ILE A 11 -2.63 -6.99 -35.14
N GLU A 12 -3.22 -6.00 -35.81
CA GLU A 12 -4.55 -5.48 -35.49
C GLU A 12 -5.66 -6.49 -35.82
N ALA A 13 -5.54 -7.22 -36.94
CA ALA A 13 -6.44 -8.31 -37.29
C ALA A 13 -6.34 -9.49 -36.30
N LEU A 14 -5.13 -9.92 -35.94
CA LEU A 14 -4.94 -10.98 -34.95
C LEU A 14 -5.43 -10.58 -33.55
N ARG A 15 -5.33 -9.30 -33.19
CA ARG A 15 -5.88 -8.78 -31.94
C ARG A 15 -7.40 -8.77 -31.95
N LYS A 16 -8.03 -8.56 -33.11
CA LYS A 16 -9.48 -8.56 -33.28
C LYS A 16 -10.05 -9.99 -33.27
N ASP A 17 -9.46 -10.89 -34.05
CA ASP A 17 -9.91 -12.29 -34.13
C ASP A 17 -9.62 -13.06 -32.83
N GLY A 18 -8.52 -12.73 -32.15
CA GLY A 18 -8.18 -13.31 -30.85
C GLY A 18 -9.06 -12.79 -29.70
N LEU A 19 -9.59 -11.56 -29.76
CA LEU A 19 -10.46 -11.03 -28.70
C LEU A 19 -11.86 -11.64 -28.73
N GLU A 20 -12.40 -11.95 -29.92
CA GLU A 20 -13.77 -12.46 -30.03
C GLU A 20 -13.93 -13.89 -29.46
N ALA A 21 -12.88 -14.71 -29.50
CA ALA A 21 -12.92 -16.09 -29.00
C ALA A 21 -12.93 -16.19 -27.45
N PHE A 22 -12.51 -15.16 -26.72
CA PHE A 22 -12.45 -15.18 -25.25
C PHE A 22 -13.70 -14.59 -24.56
N HIS A 23 -14.69 -14.11 -25.33
CA HIS A 23 -15.87 -13.43 -24.76
C HIS A 23 -16.95 -14.36 -24.18
N HIS A 24 -16.74 -15.68 -24.19
CA HIS A 24 -17.75 -16.65 -23.79
C HIS A 24 -17.55 -17.31 -22.44
N ASP A 25 -16.39 -17.13 -21.80
CA ASP A 25 -16.26 -17.66 -20.44
C ASP A 25 -17.07 -16.79 -19.46
N PRO A 26 -17.96 -17.42 -18.66
CA PRO A 26 -18.69 -16.69 -17.64
C PRO A 26 -17.69 -16.06 -16.66
N PRO A 27 -17.94 -14.82 -16.22
CA PRO A 27 -17.05 -14.15 -15.29
C PRO A 27 -16.87 -14.97 -14.01
N LEU A 28 -15.64 -15.04 -13.52
CA LEU A 28 -15.34 -15.69 -12.26
C LEU A 28 -16.02 -14.91 -11.14
N ARG A 29 -16.90 -15.58 -10.39
CA ARG A 29 -17.70 -14.97 -9.33
C ARG A 29 -17.20 -15.42 -7.97
N SER A 30 -17.00 -14.48 -7.06
CA SER A 30 -16.66 -14.76 -5.66
C SER A 30 -17.54 -13.95 -4.72
N HIS A 31 -18.04 -14.60 -3.67
CA HIS A 31 -18.81 -13.92 -2.62
C HIS A 31 -17.86 -13.18 -1.68
N ARG A 32 -18.15 -11.92 -1.38
CA ARG A 32 -17.37 -11.11 -0.46
C ARG A 32 -18.28 -10.53 0.62
N GLN A 33 -17.68 -10.39 1.80
CA GLN A 33 -18.31 -9.77 2.95
C GLN A 33 -17.35 -8.70 3.45
N SER A 34 -17.79 -7.44 3.41
CA SER A 34 -17.10 -6.32 4.06
C SER A 34 -17.65 -6.20 5.46
N ILE A 35 -16.80 -6.45 6.46
CA ILE A 35 -17.10 -6.17 7.86
C ILE A 35 -16.27 -4.94 8.19
N SER A 36 -16.93 -3.81 8.42
CA SER A 36 -16.26 -2.63 8.94
C SER A 36 -16.08 -2.84 10.45
N GLU A 37 -14.86 -2.69 10.96
CA GLU A 37 -14.58 -2.86 12.40
C GLU A 37 -15.38 -1.86 13.25
N GLN A 38 -15.77 -0.72 12.66
CA GLN A 38 -16.50 0.36 13.31
C GLN A 38 -18.03 0.31 13.10
N SER A 39 -18.52 -0.63 12.29
CA SER A 39 -19.93 -0.73 11.91
C SER A 39 -20.43 -2.16 12.11
N THR A 40 -21.53 -2.33 12.83
CA THR A 40 -22.22 -3.62 12.92
C THR A 40 -22.87 -4.02 11.59
N GLN A 41 -22.91 -3.12 10.60
CA GLN A 41 -23.52 -3.35 9.31
C GLN A 41 -22.53 -4.06 8.37
N LYS A 42 -22.83 -5.33 8.12
CA LYS A 42 -22.15 -6.17 7.15
C LYS A 42 -22.64 -5.80 5.74
N SER A 43 -21.72 -5.47 4.84
CA SER A 43 -22.00 -5.38 3.41
C SER A 43 -21.66 -6.70 2.75
N GLU A 44 -22.65 -7.34 2.13
CA GLU A 44 -22.42 -8.51 1.29
C GLU A 44 -22.51 -8.09 -0.18
N TYR A 45 -21.57 -8.54 -1.00
CA TYR A 45 -21.56 -8.23 -2.43
C TYR A 45 -20.82 -9.32 -3.20
N TRP A 46 -21.06 -9.39 -4.50
CA TRP A 46 -20.34 -10.27 -5.41
C TRP A 46 -19.21 -9.51 -6.09
N GLU A 47 -18.06 -10.17 -6.14
CA GLU A 47 -16.90 -9.74 -6.91
C GLU A 47 -16.80 -10.62 -8.15
N TYR A 48 -16.95 -9.99 -9.32
CA TYR A 48 -16.81 -10.61 -10.62
C TYR A 48 -15.44 -10.27 -11.23
N ARG A 49 -14.87 -11.21 -11.99
CA ARG A 49 -13.62 -10.99 -12.74
C ARG A 49 -13.73 -11.58 -14.14
N ALA A 50 -13.42 -10.79 -15.15
CA ALA A 50 -13.31 -11.25 -16.53
C ALA A 50 -12.47 -10.28 -17.37
N MET A 51 -12.20 -10.66 -18.62
CA MET A 51 -11.50 -9.82 -19.59
C MET A 51 -12.47 -8.82 -20.22
N GLY A 52 -12.14 -7.53 -20.18
CA GLY A 52 -12.95 -6.45 -20.73
C GLY A 52 -14.03 -5.94 -19.79
N ALA A 53 -14.76 -4.91 -20.25
CA ALA A 53 -15.80 -4.25 -19.48
C ALA A 53 -17.00 -5.18 -19.15
N PRO A 54 -17.69 -4.97 -18.01
CA PRO A 54 -18.80 -5.81 -17.60
C PRO A 54 -20.03 -5.68 -18.51
N LYS A 55 -20.76 -6.79 -18.71
CA LYS A 55 -22.06 -6.77 -19.39
C LYS A 55 -23.10 -6.01 -18.56
N ALA A 56 -24.00 -5.29 -19.23
CA ALA A 56 -25.03 -4.48 -18.58
C ALA A 56 -25.96 -5.28 -17.67
N ASP A 57 -26.26 -6.53 -18.00
CA ASP A 57 -27.17 -7.40 -17.23
C ASP A 57 -26.47 -8.22 -16.13
N LEU A 58 -25.16 -8.06 -15.97
CA LEU A 58 -24.39 -8.76 -14.94
C LEU A 58 -24.55 -8.09 -13.57
N GLY A 59 -24.77 -8.91 -12.53
CA GLY A 59 -24.73 -8.51 -11.12
C GLY A 59 -25.91 -7.66 -10.65
N GLU A 60 -25.92 -7.43 -9.33
CA GLU A 60 -26.90 -6.57 -8.63
C GLU A 60 -26.23 -5.30 -8.12
N GLN A 61 -27.02 -4.28 -7.73
CA GLN A 61 -26.47 -3.04 -7.18
C GLN A 61 -25.61 -3.34 -5.93
N GLY A 62 -24.42 -2.75 -5.86
CA GLY A 62 -23.43 -2.98 -4.81
C GLY A 62 -22.39 -4.03 -5.18
N ASP A 63 -22.61 -4.81 -6.23
CA ASP A 63 -21.60 -5.73 -6.77
C ASP A 63 -20.43 -4.96 -7.40
N VAL A 64 -19.28 -5.63 -7.47
CA VAL A 64 -18.05 -5.08 -8.05
C VAL A 64 -17.52 -5.98 -9.17
N TYR A 65 -16.86 -5.39 -10.15
CA TYR A 65 -16.29 -6.10 -11.28
C TYR A 65 -14.86 -5.65 -11.55
N ILE A 66 -13.95 -6.60 -11.75
CA ILE A 66 -12.55 -6.34 -12.07
C ILE A 66 -12.29 -6.75 -13.52
N ASP A 67 -11.97 -5.76 -14.35
CA ASP A 67 -11.50 -5.98 -15.71
C ASP A 67 -10.01 -6.35 -15.67
N LEU A 68 -9.73 -7.61 -16.00
CA LEU A 68 -8.38 -8.17 -16.01
C LEU A 68 -7.55 -7.71 -17.22
N LEU A 69 -8.18 -7.20 -18.28
CA LEU A 69 -7.51 -6.70 -19.47
C LEU A 69 -6.94 -5.30 -19.22
N GLU A 70 -7.77 -4.39 -18.74
CA GLU A 70 -7.41 -2.98 -18.56
C GLU A 70 -6.98 -2.62 -17.12
N ASN A 71 -7.03 -3.59 -16.20
CA ASN A 71 -6.83 -3.41 -14.75
C ASN A 71 -7.76 -2.33 -14.18
N LEU A 72 -9.02 -2.37 -14.61
CA LEU A 72 -10.07 -1.43 -14.18
C LEU A 72 -10.96 -2.08 -13.11
N LEU A 73 -11.49 -1.24 -12.24
CA LEU A 73 -12.48 -1.63 -11.23
C LEU A 73 -13.79 -0.91 -11.54
N TYR A 74 -14.90 -1.64 -11.44
CA TYR A 74 -16.24 -1.12 -11.62
C TYR A 74 -17.10 -1.46 -10.40
N ALA A 75 -18.09 -0.62 -10.11
CA ALA A 75 -19.18 -0.94 -9.19
C ALA A 75 -20.53 -0.83 -9.90
N LYS A 76 -21.46 -1.72 -9.54
CA LYS A 76 -22.83 -1.69 -10.02
C LYS A 76 -23.63 -0.69 -9.18
N LEU A 77 -23.99 0.44 -9.77
CA LEU A 77 -24.83 1.46 -9.17
C LEU A 77 -26.22 1.47 -9.85
N ALA A 78 -27.12 2.32 -9.38
CA ALA A 78 -28.46 2.46 -9.96
C ALA A 78 -28.45 2.78 -11.47
N GLY A 79 -27.44 3.52 -11.95
CA GLY A 79 -27.24 3.84 -13.37
C GLY A 79 -26.51 2.77 -14.19
N GLY A 80 -26.19 1.62 -13.61
CA GLY A 80 -25.41 0.56 -14.25
C GLY A 80 -23.97 0.46 -13.71
N TRP A 81 -23.08 -0.13 -14.51
CA TRP A 81 -21.67 -0.28 -14.13
C TRP A 81 -20.92 1.04 -14.28
N THR A 82 -20.41 1.54 -13.15
CA THR A 82 -19.61 2.78 -13.11
C THR A 82 -18.15 2.44 -12.82
N GLU A 83 -17.25 2.95 -13.67
CA GLU A 83 -15.81 2.81 -13.49
C GLU A 83 -15.36 3.57 -12.24
N TRP A 84 -14.54 2.93 -11.42
CA TRP A 84 -13.86 3.56 -10.30
C TRP A 84 -12.68 4.37 -10.83
N PRO A 85 -12.69 5.71 -10.72
CA PRO A 85 -11.61 6.55 -11.25
C PRO A 85 -10.30 6.34 -10.47
N GLY A 86 -10.39 5.76 -9.28
CA GLY A 86 -9.24 5.54 -8.41
C GLY A 86 -8.74 6.82 -7.75
N VAL A 87 -7.64 6.69 -7.00
CA VAL A 87 -7.00 7.84 -6.36
C VAL A 87 -6.13 8.56 -7.39
N THR A 88 -6.72 9.47 -8.16
CA THR A 88 -6.00 10.25 -9.17
C THR A 88 -5.45 11.52 -8.53
N SER A 89 -4.15 11.81 -8.61
CA SER A 89 -3.69 13.18 -8.35
C SER A 89 -3.87 13.99 -9.63
N PRO A 90 -4.72 15.05 -9.67
CA PRO A 90 -5.07 15.75 -10.91
C PRO A 90 -3.88 16.39 -11.64
N SER A 91 -2.71 16.48 -11.01
CA SER A 91 -1.52 17.07 -11.60
C SER A 91 -0.36 16.10 -11.83
N GLY A 92 -0.49 14.81 -11.50
CA GLY A 92 0.66 13.87 -11.46
C GLY A 92 1.75 14.25 -10.44
N ALA A 93 1.72 15.49 -9.93
CA ALA A 93 2.58 16.02 -8.91
C ALA A 93 2.18 15.39 -7.58
N LEU A 94 3.07 14.55 -7.07
CA LEU A 94 3.17 14.11 -5.68
C LEU A 94 3.46 15.31 -4.75
N ASN A 95 2.83 16.47 -4.95
CA ASN A 95 2.83 17.50 -3.93
C ASN A 95 1.95 16.99 -2.78
N ARG A 96 2.65 16.32 -1.86
CA ARG A 96 2.24 15.50 -0.71
C ARG A 96 1.21 16.14 0.22
N ASN A 97 0.83 17.40 -0.03
CA ASN A 97 0.18 18.29 0.92
C ASN A 97 -1.21 18.83 0.50
N PHE A 98 -1.75 18.56 -0.70
CA PHE A 98 -2.93 19.33 -1.15
C PHE A 98 -4.11 18.57 -1.77
N ILE A 99 -4.21 17.24 -1.66
CA ILE A 99 -5.53 16.62 -1.91
C ILE A 99 -6.35 16.82 -0.64
N THR A 100 -7.14 17.89 -0.61
CA THR A 100 -8.14 18.10 0.43
C THR A 100 -9.11 16.92 0.44
N HIS A 101 -9.63 16.61 1.62
CA HIS A 101 -10.57 15.51 1.81
C HIS A 101 -11.80 15.60 0.89
N GLY A 102 -12.34 16.81 0.71
CA GLY A 102 -13.46 17.03 -0.22
C GLY A 102 -13.11 16.75 -1.68
N HIS A 103 -11.86 16.96 -2.11
CA HIS A 103 -11.44 16.61 -3.46
C HIS A 103 -11.31 15.10 -3.63
N PHE A 104 -10.81 14.42 -2.60
CA PHE A 104 -10.70 12.96 -2.56
C PHE A 104 -12.07 12.28 -2.63
N ARG A 105 -13.08 12.79 -1.90
CA ARG A 105 -14.46 12.27 -1.94
C ARG A 105 -15.06 12.22 -3.34
N ARG A 106 -14.66 13.11 -4.25
CA ARG A 106 -15.18 13.14 -5.64
C ARG A 106 -14.77 11.92 -6.47
N TRP A 107 -13.76 11.17 -6.02
CA TRP A 107 -13.30 9.95 -6.70
C TRP A 107 -13.81 8.67 -6.06
N LEU A 108 -14.57 8.79 -4.98
CA LEU A 108 -15.17 7.66 -4.29
C LEU A 108 -16.55 7.38 -4.87
N LEU A 109 -16.82 6.11 -5.18
CA LEU A 109 -18.16 5.67 -5.55
C LEU A 109 -18.89 5.29 -4.28
N LEU A 110 -20.07 5.88 -4.05
CA LEU A 110 -20.91 5.64 -2.88
C LEU A 110 -21.67 4.31 -3.04
N HIS A 111 -21.76 3.53 -1.96
CA HIS A 111 -22.51 2.28 -1.94
C HIS A 111 -24.01 2.56 -2.17
N PRO A 112 -24.71 1.81 -3.04
CA PRO A 112 -26.08 2.13 -3.42
C PRO A 112 -27.07 2.03 -2.24
N GLY A 113 -26.82 1.12 -1.29
CA GLY A 113 -27.66 0.97 -0.09
C GLY A 113 -27.53 2.09 0.95
N ASP A 114 -26.69 3.11 0.72
CA ASP A 114 -26.48 4.20 1.67
C ASP A 114 -27.18 5.51 1.23
N ASN A 115 -27.97 5.50 0.14
CA ASN A 115 -28.55 6.71 -0.47
C ASN A 115 -29.96 7.08 0.00
N ASP A 116 -30.74 6.17 0.57
CA ASP A 116 -32.21 6.31 0.51
C ASP A 116 -32.97 6.49 1.84
N ASP A 117 -32.34 6.49 3.03
CA ASP A 117 -33.09 6.69 4.28
C ASP A 117 -32.43 7.68 5.26
N ASP A 118 -33.20 8.75 5.53
CA ASP A 118 -32.92 10.05 6.17
C ASP A 118 -32.28 10.11 7.58
N GLU A 119 -31.72 9.03 8.13
CA GLU A 119 -31.25 9.05 9.53
C GLU A 119 -29.85 8.50 9.80
N LEU A 120 -29.18 7.86 8.83
CA LEU A 120 -27.82 7.40 9.08
C LEU A 120 -26.86 8.59 9.11
N PRO A 121 -26.14 8.80 10.22
CA PRO A 121 -25.17 9.87 10.29
C PRO A 121 -24.14 9.76 9.16
N TYR A 122 -23.77 10.89 8.55
CA TYR A 122 -22.80 11.04 7.45
C TYR A 122 -21.45 10.27 7.57
N HIS A 123 -21.15 9.69 8.72
CA HIS A 123 -19.94 8.89 8.98
C HIS A 123 -20.09 7.40 8.66
N TYR A 124 -21.30 6.92 8.32
CA TYR A 124 -21.52 5.51 7.96
C TYR A 124 -21.57 5.23 6.47
N SER A 125 -21.52 6.27 5.63
CA SER A 125 -21.43 6.12 4.18
C SER A 125 -20.21 5.29 3.81
N ARG A 126 -20.43 4.24 3.02
CA ARG A 126 -19.43 3.33 2.52
C ARG A 126 -19.11 3.66 1.08
N TYR A 127 -17.84 3.60 0.77
CA TYR A 127 -17.31 3.93 -0.53
C TYR A 127 -16.49 2.76 -1.06
N LEU A 128 -16.50 2.63 -2.39
CA LEU A 128 -15.68 1.65 -3.06
C LEU A 128 -14.20 2.00 -2.86
N TRP A 129 -13.45 1.03 -2.34
CA TRP A 129 -12.02 1.12 -2.13
C TRP A 129 -11.33 -0.17 -2.57
N CYS A 130 -10.12 -0.04 -3.07
CA CYS A 130 -9.28 -1.18 -3.42
C CYS A 130 -7.89 -0.99 -2.81
N ASN A 131 -7.29 -2.08 -2.36
CA ASN A 131 -5.90 -2.15 -1.93
C ASN A 131 -5.31 -3.53 -2.25
N VAL A 132 -4.09 -3.79 -1.80
CA VAL A 132 -3.40 -5.08 -2.03
C VAL A 132 -4.10 -6.30 -1.42
N LYS A 133 -5.00 -6.10 -0.45
CA LYS A 133 -5.75 -7.20 0.20
C LYS A 133 -7.03 -7.54 -0.55
N GLY A 134 -7.65 -6.57 -1.21
CA GLY A 134 -8.97 -6.75 -1.79
C GLY A 134 -9.61 -5.48 -2.32
N VAL A 135 -10.80 -5.67 -2.86
CA VAL A 135 -11.80 -4.63 -3.09
C VAL A 135 -12.75 -4.66 -1.90
N TYR A 136 -13.23 -3.51 -1.44
CA TYR A 136 -14.13 -3.39 -0.29
C TYR A 136 -15.06 -2.19 -0.43
N TRP A 137 -16.18 -2.25 0.30
CA TRP A 137 -17.01 -1.09 0.62
C TRP A 137 -16.67 -0.65 2.03
N TRP A 138 -15.94 0.47 2.14
CA TRP A 138 -15.37 0.95 3.39
C TRP A 138 -15.88 2.34 3.75
N THR A 139 -15.99 2.58 5.04
CA THR A 139 -16.25 3.91 5.56
C THR A 139 -15.07 4.84 5.25
N GLU A 140 -15.34 6.13 5.32
CA GLU A 140 -14.32 7.13 5.07
C GLU A 140 -13.13 7.05 6.03
N ASN A 141 -13.38 6.75 7.32
CA ASN A 141 -12.31 6.59 8.30
C ASN A 141 -11.38 5.41 7.96
N GLU A 142 -11.95 4.27 7.53
CA GLU A 142 -11.17 3.09 7.14
C GLU A 142 -10.31 3.38 5.91
N ILE A 143 -10.86 4.11 4.94
CA ILE A 143 -10.12 4.56 3.77
C ILE A 143 -8.98 5.51 4.15
N GLU A 144 -9.23 6.47 5.06
CA GLU A 144 -8.18 7.37 5.54
C GLU A 144 -7.03 6.59 6.20
N GLU A 145 -7.35 5.63 7.08
CA GLU A 145 -6.36 4.80 7.77
C GLU A 145 -5.52 3.95 6.78
N ASP A 146 -6.18 3.36 5.77
CA ASP A 146 -5.50 2.53 4.78
C ASP A 146 -4.70 3.36 3.77
N ARG A 147 -5.18 4.55 3.41
CA ARG A 147 -4.50 5.48 2.50
C ARG A 147 -3.11 5.87 3.02
N PHE A 148 -2.89 5.92 4.33
CA PHE A 148 -1.55 6.15 4.87
C PHE A 148 -0.58 5.00 4.57
N LYS A 149 -1.06 3.76 4.47
CA LYS A 149 -0.24 2.58 4.15
C LYS A 149 0.18 2.57 2.68
N LEU A 150 -0.64 3.14 1.78
CA LEU A 150 -0.27 3.34 0.37
C LEU A 150 0.96 4.27 0.17
N ARG A 151 1.40 4.98 1.21
CA ARG A 151 2.59 5.85 1.18
C ARG A 151 3.92 5.10 1.28
N GLU A 152 3.91 3.82 1.64
CA GLU A 152 5.13 3.02 1.80
C GLU A 152 5.65 2.43 0.48
N PHE A 153 4.89 2.55 -0.61
CA PHE A 153 5.29 2.05 -1.92
C PHE A 153 6.27 3.00 -2.64
N PRO A 154 7.26 2.48 -3.38
CA PRO A 154 8.37 3.26 -3.95
C PRO A 154 7.90 4.43 -4.83
N PRO A 155 8.58 5.59 -4.76
CA PRO A 155 8.15 6.87 -5.36
C PRO A 155 8.22 6.92 -6.89
N GLU A 156 8.90 5.98 -7.52
CA GLU A 156 8.99 5.89 -8.96
C GLU A 156 7.69 5.32 -9.50
N THR A 157 6.71 6.16 -9.90
CA THR A 157 5.82 5.89 -11.05
C THR A 157 4.74 6.95 -11.23
N TRP A 158 4.84 7.64 -12.36
CA TRP A 158 3.79 8.34 -13.10
C TRP A 158 2.55 7.46 -13.41
N LEU A 159 2.60 6.14 -13.19
CA LEU A 159 1.47 5.20 -13.27
C LEU A 159 0.43 5.35 -12.13
N ARG A 160 0.63 6.25 -11.17
CA ARG A 160 -0.27 6.37 -10.01
C ARG A 160 -1.57 7.15 -10.27
N SER A 161 -1.77 7.68 -11.48
CA SER A 161 -2.79 8.69 -11.76
C SER A 161 -4.21 8.18 -11.97
N ASN A 162 -4.50 6.87 -11.96
CA ASN A 162 -5.85 6.36 -12.30
C ASN A 162 -6.35 5.15 -11.49
N GLY A 163 -5.83 4.88 -10.29
CA GLY A 163 -6.20 3.70 -9.47
C GLY A 163 -5.86 2.33 -10.07
N LYS A 164 -5.63 2.23 -11.40
CA LYS A 164 -5.26 1.00 -12.11
C LYS A 164 -4.05 0.32 -11.50
N TRP A 165 -3.09 1.10 -10.99
CA TRP A 165 -1.91 0.54 -10.34
C TRP A 165 -2.26 -0.28 -9.09
N ILE A 166 -3.28 0.14 -8.33
CA ILE A 166 -3.75 -0.57 -7.14
C ILE A 166 -4.38 -1.89 -7.56
N VAL A 167 -5.26 -1.85 -8.57
CA VAL A 167 -5.91 -3.04 -9.14
C VAL A 167 -4.86 -4.01 -9.68
N ARG A 168 -3.86 -3.49 -10.40
CA ARG A 168 -2.76 -4.30 -10.94
C ARG A 168 -1.93 -4.96 -9.83
N ASP A 169 -1.59 -4.23 -8.77
CA ASP A 169 -0.85 -4.80 -7.64
C ASP A 169 -1.68 -5.83 -6.88
N PHE A 170 -2.97 -5.57 -6.69
CA PHE A 170 -3.92 -6.54 -6.15
C PHE A 170 -3.94 -7.84 -6.97
N LEU A 171 -3.98 -7.74 -8.30
CA LEU A 171 -3.94 -8.90 -9.19
C LEU A 171 -2.60 -9.65 -9.14
N LYS A 172 -1.47 -8.93 -8.98
CA LYS A 172 -0.14 -9.54 -8.81
C LYS A 172 0.00 -10.28 -7.49
N CYS A 173 -0.51 -9.72 -6.40
CA CYS A 173 -0.44 -10.32 -5.07
C CYS A 173 -1.41 -11.50 -4.90
N ASN A 174 -2.43 -11.61 -5.76
CA ASN A 174 -3.45 -12.65 -5.69
C ASN A 174 -3.60 -13.45 -7.02
N PRO A 175 -2.52 -14.13 -7.49
CA PRO A 175 -2.56 -14.89 -8.74
C PRO A 175 -3.44 -16.14 -8.62
N HIS A 176 -3.64 -16.66 -7.40
CA HIS A 176 -4.34 -17.91 -7.14
C HIS A 176 -5.86 -17.84 -7.30
N GLY A 177 -6.45 -16.64 -7.45
CA GLY A 177 -7.88 -16.48 -7.71
C GLY A 177 -8.35 -16.94 -9.09
N LEU A 178 -7.42 -17.15 -10.03
CA LEU A 178 -7.73 -17.58 -11.42
C LEU A 178 -7.55 -19.08 -11.64
N ALA A 179 -6.83 -19.78 -10.75
CA ALA A 179 -6.70 -21.23 -10.83
C ALA A 179 -7.97 -21.87 -10.27
N SER A 180 -8.98 -22.03 -11.14
CA SER A 180 -10.15 -22.86 -10.89
C SER A 180 -9.68 -24.18 -10.31
N LYS A 181 -9.97 -24.44 -9.03
CA LYS A 181 -9.85 -25.78 -8.46
C LYS A 181 -10.89 -26.62 -9.20
N SER A 182 -10.50 -27.22 -10.31
CA SER A 182 -11.24 -28.31 -10.92
C SER A 182 -11.35 -29.40 -9.87
N ASN A 183 -12.51 -29.50 -9.23
CA ASN A 183 -12.83 -30.59 -8.33
C ASN A 183 -12.90 -31.88 -9.15
N THR A 184 -11.76 -32.51 -9.41
CA THR A 184 -11.71 -33.95 -9.67
C THR A 184 -12.08 -34.64 -8.37
N SER A 185 -13.34 -35.05 -8.28
CA SER A 185 -13.88 -35.90 -7.24
C SER A 185 -13.14 -37.24 -7.21
N SER A 186 -12.10 -37.36 -6.37
CA SER A 186 -11.52 -38.66 -6.03
C SER A 186 -12.16 -39.18 -4.75
N GLY A 187 -13.08 -40.13 -4.92
CA GLY A 187 -13.13 -41.38 -4.16
C GLY A 187 -13.11 -41.30 -2.64
N SER A 188 -14.31 -41.38 -2.07
CA SER A 188 -14.64 -42.02 -0.79
C SER A 188 -13.68 -43.15 -0.38
N ARG A 189 -12.95 -42.94 0.73
CA ARG A 189 -12.54 -44.05 1.62
C ARG A 189 -12.77 -43.65 3.07
N ARG A 190 -13.89 -44.14 3.60
CA ARG A 190 -14.12 -44.42 5.03
C ARG A 190 -12.88 -45.09 5.62
N ARG A 191 -12.41 -44.62 6.78
CA ARG A 191 -11.90 -45.50 7.84
C ARG A 191 -12.08 -44.85 9.20
N THR A 192 -12.34 -45.74 10.13
CA THR A 192 -12.88 -45.57 11.47
C THR A 192 -11.82 -45.16 12.49
N ARG A 193 -12.32 -44.40 13.46
CA ARG A 193 -11.91 -44.23 14.86
C ARG A 193 -11.16 -45.45 15.44
N ASP A 194 -10.07 -45.19 16.16
CA ASP A 194 -9.76 -45.82 17.45
C ASP A 194 -8.72 -45.00 18.24
N ASP A 195 -8.94 -44.99 19.55
CA ASP A 195 -8.24 -44.28 20.59
C ASP A 195 -6.90 -44.94 21.00
N THR A 196 -6.09 -44.19 21.76
CA THR A 196 -5.40 -44.60 23.01
C THR A 196 -3.86 -44.35 23.07
N ILE A 197 -3.49 -43.32 23.85
CA ILE A 197 -2.46 -43.18 24.92
C ILE A 197 -1.04 -43.80 24.72
N ILE A 198 0.03 -43.02 25.01
CA ILE A 198 1.08 -43.28 26.05
C ILE A 198 2.37 -42.41 25.88
N THR A 199 2.77 -41.81 27.03
CA THR A 199 4.09 -41.26 27.51
C THR A 199 4.77 -40.10 26.78
N GLN A 200 4.99 -38.94 27.44
CA GLN A 200 6.03 -38.62 28.45
C GLN A 200 7.48 -38.69 27.93
N GLY A 201 8.14 -37.53 27.92
CA GLY A 201 9.57 -37.36 27.73
C GLY A 201 9.99 -35.92 28.03
N ASN A 202 10.48 -35.69 29.25
CA ASN A 202 11.10 -34.46 29.75
C ASN A 202 12.45 -34.16 29.06
N ALA A 203 12.76 -32.88 28.84
CA ALA A 203 14.06 -32.20 29.07
C ALA A 203 14.01 -30.81 28.39
N SER A 204 14.03 -29.69 29.13
CA SER A 204 15.19 -29.02 29.73
C SER A 204 15.91 -28.04 28.79
N ILE A 205 15.68 -26.75 29.04
CA ILE A 205 16.62 -25.62 29.09
C ILE A 205 17.68 -25.49 27.97
N HIS A 206 17.56 -24.46 27.14
CA HIS A 206 18.62 -23.45 26.98
C HIS A 206 18.10 -22.20 26.25
N ALA A 207 18.23 -21.05 26.92
CA ALA A 207 18.19 -19.74 26.30
C ALA A 207 19.56 -19.44 25.68
N THR A 208 19.57 -18.91 24.45
CA THR A 208 20.70 -18.15 23.93
C THR A 208 20.22 -17.12 22.91
N THR A 209 20.53 -15.88 23.24
CA THR A 209 20.53 -14.67 22.44
C THR A 209 21.38 -14.83 21.17
N GLY A 210 20.86 -14.40 20.03
CA GLY A 210 21.57 -14.36 18.75
C GLY A 210 21.43 -12.99 18.09
N ALA A 211 22.39 -12.12 18.36
CA ALA A 211 22.61 -10.86 17.66
C ALA A 211 23.18 -11.16 16.26
N ALA A 212 22.51 -10.69 15.20
CA ALA A 212 23.04 -10.76 13.85
C ALA A 212 23.96 -9.55 13.59
N SER A 213 25.26 -9.80 13.68
CA SER A 213 26.33 -8.91 13.22
C SER A 213 26.52 -9.08 11.72
N ALA A 214 26.21 -8.04 10.93
CA ALA A 214 26.45 -8.02 9.50
C ALA A 214 27.94 -7.72 9.24
N ASN A 215 28.65 -8.77 8.85
CA ASN A 215 30.05 -8.77 8.48
C ASN A 215 30.19 -8.28 7.02
N ILE A 216 30.57 -7.02 6.80
CA ILE A 216 30.89 -6.49 5.47
C ILE A 216 32.39 -6.70 5.24
N GLY A 217 32.73 -7.82 4.60
CA GLY A 217 34.06 -8.04 4.03
C GLY A 217 34.13 -7.40 2.65
N THR A 218 34.87 -6.31 2.50
CA THR A 218 35.28 -5.79 1.19
C THR A 218 36.58 -6.46 0.77
N ALA A 219 36.47 -7.30 -0.25
CA ALA A 219 37.54 -8.06 -0.86
C ALA A 219 38.54 -7.15 -1.60
N ASN A 220 39.80 -7.18 -1.17
CA ASN A 220 40.93 -6.71 -1.95
C ASN A 220 41.16 -7.66 -3.15
N LYS A 221 40.71 -7.25 -4.34
CA LYS A 221 41.11 -7.87 -5.61
C LYS A 221 42.59 -7.58 -5.87
N ARG A 222 43.46 -8.55 -5.63
CA ARG A 222 44.84 -8.57 -6.16
C ARG A 222 44.78 -8.87 -7.67
N PRO A 223 45.50 -8.15 -8.53
CA PRO A 223 45.66 -8.57 -9.92
C PRO A 223 46.54 -9.82 -9.98
N ARG A 224 46.01 -10.83 -10.67
CA ARG A 224 46.63 -12.11 -11.00
C ARG A 224 47.71 -11.85 -12.06
N VAL A 225 48.98 -11.94 -11.65
CA VAL A 225 50.13 -11.88 -12.56
C VAL A 225 50.21 -13.22 -13.30
N GLU A 226 49.94 -13.19 -14.60
CA GLU A 226 50.21 -14.31 -15.50
C GLU A 226 51.72 -14.47 -15.68
N ARG A 227 52.20 -15.67 -15.37
CA ARG A 227 53.58 -16.09 -15.45
C ARG A 227 53.76 -16.74 -16.83
N SER A 228 54.31 -15.97 -17.77
CA SER A 228 54.69 -16.48 -19.09
C SER A 228 56.21 -16.66 -19.12
N SER A 229 56.60 -17.92 -19.22
CA SER A 229 57.97 -18.39 -19.35
C SER A 229 58.35 -18.37 -20.84
N GLU A 230 59.48 -17.78 -21.22
CA GLU A 230 60.41 -18.37 -22.20
C GLU A 230 61.84 -17.82 -21.99
N PRO A 231 62.89 -18.62 -22.29
CA PRO A 231 64.28 -18.31 -21.99
C PRO A 231 65.03 -17.81 -23.23
N GLY A 232 65.69 -16.66 -23.13
CA GLY A 232 66.47 -16.08 -24.23
C GLY A 232 67.79 -15.48 -23.76
N THR A 233 68.83 -16.33 -23.79
CA THR A 233 70.21 -16.02 -24.19
C THR A 233 70.86 -14.71 -23.71
N SER A 234 71.59 -14.86 -22.60
CA SER A 234 72.92 -14.32 -22.31
C SER A 234 73.51 -13.27 -23.26
N GLN A 235 73.37 -11.99 -22.90
CA GLN A 235 74.42 -10.99 -23.11
C GLN A 235 74.69 -10.29 -21.78
N SER A 236 75.77 -10.72 -21.13
CA SER A 236 76.32 -10.14 -19.91
C SER A 236 77.03 -8.84 -20.25
N SER A 237 76.28 -7.75 -20.44
CA SER A 237 76.83 -6.40 -20.30
C SER A 237 76.93 -6.09 -18.81
N VAL A 238 78.16 -5.98 -18.31
CA VAL A 238 78.47 -5.48 -16.98
C VAL A 238 77.91 -4.06 -16.90
N ALA A 239 76.70 -3.93 -16.35
CA ALA A 239 76.06 -2.65 -16.13
C ALA A 239 76.86 -1.91 -15.05
N GLU A 240 77.35 -0.74 -15.43
CA GLU A 240 78.04 0.20 -14.57
C GLU A 240 77.19 0.46 -13.31
N PRO A 241 77.79 0.42 -12.10
CA PRO A 241 77.05 0.52 -10.84
C PRO A 241 76.38 1.88 -10.58
N GLU A 242 76.64 2.90 -11.39
CA GLU A 242 76.10 4.26 -11.18
C GLU A 242 74.62 4.41 -11.57
N ASP A 243 74.13 3.72 -12.61
CA ASP A 243 72.71 3.79 -13.02
C ASP A 243 71.73 3.20 -11.97
N SER A 244 72.24 2.38 -11.05
CA SER A 244 71.46 1.76 -9.97
C SER A 244 71.04 2.76 -8.89
N LEU A 245 71.88 3.76 -8.60
CA LEU A 245 71.63 4.74 -7.54
C LEU A 245 70.52 5.75 -7.90
N ASP A 246 70.46 6.16 -9.16
CA ASP A 246 69.41 7.05 -9.67
C ASP A 246 68.05 6.34 -9.69
N HIS A 247 68.02 5.06 -10.06
CA HIS A 247 66.80 4.27 -10.01
C HIS A 247 66.29 4.08 -8.57
N ILE A 248 67.19 3.81 -7.63
CA ILE A 248 66.85 3.69 -6.20
C ILE A 248 66.31 5.04 -5.67
N SER A 249 66.96 6.15 -6.00
CA SER A 249 66.52 7.49 -5.57
C SER A 249 65.14 7.86 -6.11
N SER A 250 64.88 7.56 -7.40
CA SER A 250 63.55 7.75 -8.02
C SER A 250 62.48 6.91 -7.31
N CYS A 251 62.79 5.65 -6.99
CA CYS A 251 61.88 4.74 -6.29
C CYS A 251 61.56 5.23 -4.86
N ILE A 252 62.55 5.80 -4.16
CA ILE A 252 62.36 6.40 -2.83
C ILE A 252 61.41 7.61 -2.91
N GLU A 253 61.58 8.51 -3.88
CA GLU A 253 60.70 9.67 -4.04
C GLU A 253 59.27 9.26 -4.43
N GLN A 254 59.12 8.23 -5.26
CA GLN A 254 57.80 7.67 -5.58
C GLN A 254 57.11 7.09 -4.33
N LEU A 255 57.84 6.35 -3.48
CA LEU A 255 57.29 5.82 -2.23
C LEU A 255 56.92 6.91 -1.23
N LYS A 256 57.71 7.98 -1.13
CA LYS A 256 57.36 9.15 -0.29
C LYS A 256 56.08 9.83 -0.77
N SER A 257 55.93 10.03 -2.08
CA SER A 257 54.71 10.59 -2.68
C SER A 257 53.49 9.71 -2.41
N GLN A 258 53.64 8.39 -2.54
CA GLN A 258 52.56 7.43 -2.22
C GLN A 258 52.18 7.45 -0.73
N LEU A 259 53.16 7.55 0.18
CA LEU A 259 52.91 7.63 1.62
C LEU A 259 52.15 8.93 1.98
N GLN A 260 52.53 10.05 1.37
CA GLN A 260 51.87 11.34 1.56
C GLN A 260 50.41 11.29 1.05
N ALA A 261 50.17 10.72 -0.13
CA ALA A 261 48.83 10.54 -0.66
C ALA A 261 47.96 9.61 0.21
N GLN A 262 48.55 8.55 0.80
CA GLN A 262 47.84 7.71 1.76
C GLN A 262 47.48 8.45 3.04
N LYS A 263 48.35 9.33 3.53
CA LYS A 263 48.08 10.15 4.71
C LYS A 263 46.91 11.10 4.46
N GLU A 264 46.92 11.83 3.35
CA GLU A 264 45.84 12.73 2.95
C GLU A 264 44.51 11.97 2.79
N ALA A 265 44.52 10.82 2.11
CA ALA A 265 43.34 9.97 1.98
C ALA A 265 42.81 9.46 3.35
N SER A 266 43.69 9.22 4.32
CA SER A 266 43.28 8.80 5.67
C SER A 266 42.64 9.94 6.47
N GLU A 267 43.12 11.17 6.28
CA GLU A 267 42.57 12.39 6.90
C GLU A 267 41.17 12.70 6.32
N ASP A 268 41.01 12.60 5.00
CA ASP A 268 39.72 12.76 4.32
C ASP A 268 38.70 11.70 4.77
N ALA A 269 39.14 10.44 4.91
CA ALA A 269 38.29 9.37 5.43
C ALA A 269 37.84 9.62 6.88
N ALA A 270 38.71 10.20 7.71
CA ALA A 270 38.36 10.60 9.07
C ALA A 270 37.32 11.74 9.09
N ALA A 271 37.49 12.76 8.23
CA ALA A 271 36.54 13.85 8.08
C ALA A 271 35.15 13.36 7.61
N LEU A 272 35.10 12.42 6.67
CA LEU A 272 33.84 11.81 6.21
C LEU A 272 33.14 11.03 7.32
N ARG A 273 33.88 10.27 8.14
CA ARG A 273 33.31 9.56 9.31
C ARG A 273 32.70 10.52 10.32
N GLN A 274 33.34 11.66 10.58
CA GLN A 274 32.79 12.69 11.47
C GLN A 274 31.49 13.29 10.91
N ARG A 275 31.45 13.59 9.60
CA ARG A 275 30.23 14.09 8.94
C ARG A 275 29.09 13.09 9.00
N LEU A 276 29.35 11.80 8.78
CA LEU A 276 28.34 10.75 8.90
C LEU A 276 27.78 10.66 10.32
N ALA A 277 28.64 10.69 11.35
CA ALA A 277 28.20 10.67 12.74
C ALA A 277 27.32 11.88 13.09
N ALA A 278 27.61 13.06 12.53
CA ALA A 278 26.79 14.26 12.71
C ALA A 278 25.40 14.09 12.08
N VAL A 279 25.32 13.61 10.84
CA VAL A 279 24.05 13.36 10.13
C VAL A 279 23.21 12.30 10.85
N GLU A 280 23.83 11.22 11.36
CA GLU A 280 23.12 10.20 12.15
C GLU A 280 22.54 10.76 13.45
N SER A 281 23.24 11.70 14.09
CA SER A 281 22.74 12.39 15.28
C SER A 281 21.52 13.26 14.96
N GLU A 282 21.57 14.03 13.87
CA GLU A 282 20.44 14.85 13.41
C GLU A 282 19.23 14.00 13.02
N LEU A 283 19.44 12.85 12.37
CA LEU A 283 18.38 11.92 12.02
C LEU A 283 17.70 11.33 13.27
N LYS A 284 18.47 10.94 14.30
CA LYS A 284 17.91 10.50 15.60
C LYS A 284 17.10 11.61 16.27
N LYS A 285 17.58 12.84 16.23
CA LYS A 285 16.85 14.01 16.75
C LYS A 285 15.52 14.19 16.01
N ALA A 286 15.54 14.23 14.68
CA ALA A 286 14.34 14.37 13.85
C ALA A 286 13.32 13.23 14.09
N GLN A 287 13.79 11.99 14.27
CA GLN A 287 12.93 10.85 14.63
C GLN A 287 12.25 11.05 16.00
N SER A 288 12.97 11.56 16.99
CA SER A 288 12.38 11.88 18.30
C SER A 288 11.33 12.98 18.21
N ASP A 289 11.58 14.04 17.41
CA ASP A 289 10.62 15.13 17.18
C ASP A 289 9.34 14.61 16.52
N VAL A 290 9.45 13.76 15.49
CA VAL A 290 8.28 13.10 14.86
C VAL A 290 7.50 12.26 15.87
N GLY A 291 8.18 11.58 16.78
CA GLY A 291 7.55 10.85 17.90
C GLY A 291 6.71 11.76 18.80
N PHE A 292 7.25 12.93 19.18
CA PHE A 292 6.51 13.94 19.96
C PHE A 292 5.28 14.46 19.22
N TYR A 293 5.40 14.76 17.93
CA TYR A 293 4.25 15.19 17.13
C TYR A 293 3.16 14.11 17.07
N LYS A 294 3.53 12.84 16.86
CA LYS A 294 2.58 11.71 16.82
C LYS A 294 1.83 11.55 18.16
N ALA A 295 2.54 11.66 19.28
CA ALA A 295 1.92 11.65 20.60
C ALA A 295 0.97 12.84 20.82
N GLY A 296 1.33 14.03 20.33
CA GLY A 296 0.47 15.22 20.34
C GLY A 296 -0.81 15.05 19.53
N TYR A 297 -0.74 14.46 18.34
CA TYR A 297 -1.92 14.12 17.53
C TYR A 297 -2.85 13.14 18.24
N PHE A 298 -2.31 12.12 18.89
CA PHE A 298 -3.11 11.17 19.66
C PHE A 298 -3.85 11.83 20.84
N ARG A 299 -3.19 12.73 21.58
CA ARG A 299 -3.84 13.50 22.66
C ARG A 299 -4.94 14.42 22.14
N ARG A 300 -4.73 15.08 20.99
CA ARG A 300 -5.77 15.90 20.33
C ARG A 300 -6.95 15.05 19.86
N GLY A 301 -6.70 13.85 19.32
CA GLY A 301 -7.73 12.89 18.95
C GLY A 301 -8.63 12.49 20.13
N LYS A 302 -8.03 12.15 21.28
CA LYS A 302 -8.78 11.87 22.52
C LYS A 302 -9.64 13.06 22.96
N ARG A 303 -9.09 14.28 22.91
CA ARG A 303 -9.84 15.51 23.26
C ARG A 303 -11.01 15.75 22.30
N LEU A 304 -10.83 15.54 21.00
CA LEU A 304 -11.92 15.64 20.02
C LEU A 304 -13.00 14.60 20.27
N GLY A 305 -12.64 13.37 20.64
CA GLY A 305 -13.59 12.35 21.07
C GLY A 305 -14.44 12.81 22.26
N SER A 306 -13.80 13.34 23.31
CA SER A 306 -14.50 13.89 24.48
C SER A 306 -15.42 15.06 24.11
N LEU A 307 -14.94 16.00 23.29
CA LEU A 307 -15.76 17.14 22.86
C LEU A 307 -16.98 16.70 22.03
N ARG A 308 -16.85 15.65 21.21
CA ARG A 308 -17.99 15.08 20.47
C ARG A 308 -19.02 14.46 21.42
N THR A 309 -18.58 13.75 22.46
CA THR A 309 -19.50 13.18 23.46
C THR A 309 -20.20 14.26 24.26
N ASP A 310 -19.49 15.34 24.61
CA ASP A 310 -20.07 16.46 25.35
C ASP A 310 -21.07 17.24 24.48
N LEU A 311 -20.75 17.46 23.20
CA LEU A 311 -21.65 18.08 22.23
C LEU A 311 -22.94 17.28 22.06
N ARG A 312 -22.86 15.94 22.03
CA ARG A 312 -24.04 15.07 21.95
C ARG A 312 -24.93 15.24 23.19
N LYS A 313 -24.36 15.16 24.40
CA LYS A 313 -25.10 15.38 25.65
C LYS A 313 -25.77 16.75 25.70
N ALA A 314 -25.09 17.80 25.24
CA ALA A 314 -25.65 19.14 25.19
C ALA A 314 -26.83 19.22 24.21
N LYS A 315 -26.73 18.56 23.05
CA LYS A 315 -27.83 18.49 22.07
C LYS A 315 -29.04 17.76 22.64
N ASP A 316 -28.83 16.60 23.27
CA ASP A 316 -29.90 15.79 23.88
C ASP A 316 -30.61 16.59 24.99
N SER A 317 -29.84 17.29 25.83
CA SER A 317 -30.39 18.18 26.88
C SER A 317 -31.20 19.34 26.29
N ALA A 318 -30.72 19.97 25.22
CA ALA A 318 -31.43 21.05 24.55
C ALA A 318 -32.77 20.57 23.94
N GLU A 319 -32.79 19.38 23.36
CA GLU A 319 -34.00 18.76 22.82
C GLU A 319 -35.02 18.46 23.93
N GLU A 320 -34.56 17.98 25.09
CA GLU A 320 -35.41 17.77 26.26
C GLU A 320 -36.02 19.08 26.77
N HIS A 321 -35.22 20.16 26.86
CA HIS A 321 -35.71 21.48 27.23
C HIS A 321 -36.77 22.00 26.24
N GLN A 322 -36.57 21.79 24.94
CA GLN A 322 -37.53 22.18 23.91
C GLN A 322 -38.87 21.42 24.06
N LYS A 323 -38.82 20.12 24.37
CA LYS A 323 -40.01 19.31 24.65
C LYS A 323 -40.77 19.84 25.87
N ARG A 324 -40.07 20.14 26.97
CA ARG A 324 -40.67 20.72 28.18
C ARG A 324 -41.33 22.07 27.92
N TYR A 325 -40.67 22.94 27.16
CA TYR A 325 -41.22 24.24 26.77
C TYR A 325 -42.51 24.09 25.95
N THR A 326 -42.50 23.21 24.94
CA THR A 326 -43.67 22.94 24.10
C THR A 326 -44.85 22.44 24.93
N ASN A 327 -44.60 21.54 25.90
CA ASN A 327 -45.62 21.06 26.82
C ASN A 327 -46.20 22.19 27.69
N MET A 328 -45.37 23.07 28.22
CA MET A 328 -45.81 24.21 29.03
C MET A 328 -46.71 25.17 28.23
N VAL A 329 -46.34 25.49 26.98
CA VAL A 329 -47.15 26.32 26.08
C VAL A 329 -48.52 25.67 25.81
N ASN A 330 -48.55 24.36 25.62
CA ASN A 330 -49.81 23.62 25.42
C ASN A 330 -50.71 23.67 26.66
N VAL A 331 -50.15 23.49 27.86
CA VAL A 331 -50.88 23.61 29.14
C VAL A 331 -51.46 25.03 29.30
N GLN A 332 -50.66 26.06 29.02
CA GLN A 332 -51.13 27.45 29.07
C GLN A 332 -52.29 27.71 28.09
N LYS A 333 -52.20 27.16 26.88
CA LYS A 333 -53.25 27.28 25.86
C LYS A 333 -54.55 26.61 26.32
N GLN A 334 -54.47 25.43 26.93
CA GLN A 334 -55.64 24.73 27.50
C GLN A 334 -56.28 25.52 28.64
N ALA A 335 -55.48 26.07 29.56
CA ALA A 335 -55.97 26.90 30.65
C ALA A 335 -56.73 28.14 30.12
N MET A 336 -56.20 28.79 29.08
CA MET A 336 -56.89 29.93 28.43
C MET A 336 -58.19 29.53 27.73
N GLN A 337 -58.30 28.31 27.22
CA GLN A 337 -59.55 27.83 26.62
C GLN A 337 -60.62 27.59 27.69
N LEU A 338 -60.25 27.04 28.85
CA LEU A 338 -61.17 26.84 29.97
C LEU A 338 -61.72 28.16 30.52
N LEU A 339 -60.87 29.18 30.68
CA LEU A 339 -61.30 30.51 31.13
C LEU A 339 -62.31 31.16 30.16
N LYS A 340 -62.22 30.87 28.85
CA LYS A 340 -63.16 31.38 27.85
C LYS A 340 -64.53 30.69 27.89
N THR A 341 -64.61 29.47 28.43
CA THR A 341 -65.89 28.74 28.52
C THR A 341 -66.70 29.10 29.77
N GLU A 342 -66.07 29.73 30.77
CA GLU A 342 -66.72 30.15 32.02
C GLU A 342 -67.26 31.59 32.00
N SER A 343 -66.89 32.39 30.98
CA SER A 343 -67.43 33.73 30.71
C SER A 343 -68.55 33.66 29.69
#